data_AF-A0AAW1L6L6-F1
#
_entry.id   AF-A0AAW1L6L6-F1
#
_cell.length_a   1.000
_cell.length_b   1.000
_cell.length_c   1.000
_cell.angle_alpha   90.00
_cell.angle_beta   90.00
_cell.angle_gamma   90.00
#
_symmetry.space_group_name_H-M   'P 1'
#
loop_
_entity.id
_entity.type
_entity.pdbx_description
1 polymer ?
#
loop_
_entity_poly.entity_id
_entity_poly.type
_entity_poly.pdbx_seq_one_letter_code
_entity_poly.pdbx_strand_id
1 'polypeptide(L)'
;MLAWLCKKLEEITFIGYKYPEENLVAIARLRKNTLKKLEFAHDDVMYSDFFNINAKKEISEIFGKAWSPTPSSQLHPVILDPLSGDSDEYIAPYLLADIR
;
A
#
# COMPACT_ATOMS: atom_id res chain seq x y z
N MET A 1 -6.22 4.43 10.10
CA MET A 1 -6.69 4.79 8.74
C MET A 1 -8.20 4.59 8.64
N LEU A 2 -8.96 5.57 8.12
CA LEU A 2 -10.43 5.54 8.06
C LEU A 2 -10.97 4.82 6.80
N ALA A 3 -10.33 3.73 6.37
CA ALA A 3 -10.71 3.01 5.15
C ALA A 3 -12.20 2.64 5.13
N TRP A 4 -12.80 2.39 6.31
CA TRP A 4 -14.22 2.10 6.55
C TRP A 4 -15.20 3.21 6.10
N LEU A 5 -14.77 4.47 5.97
CA LEU A 5 -15.57 5.57 5.43
C LEU A 5 -15.56 5.59 3.89
N CYS A 6 -14.45 5.21 3.25
CA CYS A 6 -14.29 5.25 1.80
C CYS A 6 -14.96 4.04 1.12
N LYS A 7 -16.29 4.01 1.00
CA LYS A 7 -17.05 2.84 0.51
C LYS A 7 -16.72 2.42 -0.93
N LYS A 8 -16.16 3.31 -1.73
CA LYS A 8 -15.74 3.09 -3.12
C LYS A 8 -14.22 3.09 -3.30
N LEU A 9 -13.45 2.80 -2.25
CA LEU A 9 -12.00 2.77 -2.33
C LEU A 9 -11.57 1.65 -3.29
N GLU A 10 -10.99 2.03 -4.43
CA GLU A 10 -10.48 1.10 -5.45
C GLU A 10 -8.97 0.93 -5.38
N GLU A 11 -8.24 2.01 -5.11
CA GLU A 11 -6.78 1.98 -5.08
C GLU A 11 -6.26 2.73 -3.87
N ILE A 12 -5.21 2.20 -3.25
CA ILE A 12 -4.48 2.90 -2.22
C ILE A 12 -2.99 2.60 -2.37
N THR A 13 -2.21 3.68 -2.41
CA THR A 13 -0.75 3.66 -2.37
C THR A 13 -0.35 4.48 -1.16
N PHE A 14 0.41 3.88 -0.25
CA PHE A 14 0.73 4.51 1.01
C PHE A 14 2.18 4.19 1.41
N ILE A 15 3.05 5.19 1.32
CA ILE A 15 4.51 5.08 1.39
C ILE A 15 5.06 6.23 2.24
N GLY A 16 6.14 6.00 2.99
CA GLY A 16 6.85 7.01 3.77
C GLY A 16 6.41 7.09 5.24
N TYR A 17 5.55 6.18 5.71
CA TYR A 17 5.15 6.09 7.11
C TYR A 17 5.04 4.64 7.56
N LYS A 18 5.37 4.38 8.83
CA LYS A 18 5.29 3.04 9.40
C LYS A 18 3.85 2.61 9.72
N TYR A 19 3.48 1.41 9.31
CA TYR A 19 2.13 0.85 9.46
C TYR A 19 2.16 -0.60 9.96
N PRO A 20 1.41 -0.91 11.03
CA PRO A 20 1.20 -2.29 11.49
C PRO A 20 0.55 -3.17 10.43
N GLU A 21 1.04 -4.40 10.27
CA GLU A 21 0.56 -5.33 9.23
C GLU A 21 -0.94 -5.70 9.39
N GLU A 22 -1.46 -5.68 10.61
CA GLU A 22 -2.88 -5.90 10.90
C GLU A 22 -3.78 -4.85 10.25
N ASN A 23 -3.27 -3.62 10.09
CA ASN A 23 -4.02 -2.55 9.45
C ASN A 23 -4.13 -2.79 7.94
N LEU A 24 -3.10 -3.35 7.31
CA LEU A 24 -3.13 -3.70 5.89
C LEU A 24 -4.20 -4.77 5.63
N VAL A 25 -4.22 -5.80 6.48
CA VAL A 25 -5.25 -6.86 6.44
C VAL A 25 -6.64 -6.28 6.68
N ALA A 26 -6.79 -5.38 7.65
CA ALA A 26 -8.08 -4.74 7.94
C ALA A 26 -8.61 -3.93 6.74
N ILE A 27 -7.74 -3.18 6.05
CA ILE A 27 -8.11 -2.44 4.83
C ILE A 27 -8.58 -3.42 3.74
N ALA A 28 -7.81 -4.48 3.48
CA ALA A 28 -8.17 -5.50 2.49
C ALA A 28 -9.52 -6.14 2.81
N ARG A 29 -9.77 -6.52 4.07
CA ARG A 29 -11.04 -7.12 4.51
C ARG A 29 -12.22 -6.15 4.33
N LEU A 30 -12.05 -4.90 4.74
CA LEU A 30 -13.10 -3.87 4.64
C LEU A 30 -13.47 -3.55 3.20
N ARG A 31 -12.54 -3.72 2.26
CA ARG A 31 -12.69 -3.28 0.87
C ARG A 31 -12.50 -4.39 -0.16
N LYS A 32 -12.63 -5.65 0.24
CA LYS A 32 -12.46 -6.83 -0.62
C LYS A 32 -13.20 -6.76 -1.96
N ASN A 33 -14.36 -6.09 -2.01
CA ASN A 33 -15.19 -6.02 -3.21
C ASN A 33 -14.83 -4.86 -4.15
N THR A 34 -14.15 -3.82 -3.66
CA THR A 34 -13.87 -2.59 -4.42
C THR A 34 -12.38 -2.39 -4.66
N LEU A 35 -11.54 -2.83 -3.73
CA LEU A 35 -10.11 -2.60 -3.73
C LEU A 35 -9.39 -3.48 -4.77
N LYS A 36 -8.81 -2.83 -5.77
CA LYS A 36 -8.06 -3.42 -6.89
C LYS A 36 -6.55 -3.33 -6.67
N LYS A 37 -6.09 -2.26 -6.02
CA LYS A 37 -4.67 -1.96 -5.72
C LYS A 37 -4.47 -1.64 -4.23
N LEU A 38 -3.50 -2.29 -3.62
CA LEU A 38 -3.04 -2.07 -2.25
C LEU A 38 -1.52 -2.05 -2.26
N GLU A 39 -0.93 -0.87 -2.21
CA GLU A 39 0.52 -0.68 -2.34
C GLU A 39 1.10 -0.03 -1.09
N PHE A 40 2.10 -0.69 -0.52
CA PHE A 40 2.88 -0.26 0.64
C PHE A 40 4.34 -0.65 0.42
N ALA A 41 5.26 0.19 0.86
CA ALA A 41 6.67 -0.18 0.91
C ALA A 41 6.91 -1.27 1.96
N HIS A 42 7.71 -2.28 1.64
CA HIS A 42 8.04 -3.37 2.56
C HIS A 42 8.66 -2.84 3.86
N ASP A 43 9.61 -1.90 3.74
CA ASP A 43 10.30 -1.30 4.88
C ASP A 43 9.36 -0.51 5.79
N ASP A 44 8.19 -0.10 5.29
CA ASP A 44 7.18 0.64 6.04
C ASP A 44 6.18 -0.26 6.79
N VAL A 45 6.19 -1.56 6.53
CA VAL A 45 5.33 -2.50 7.25
C VAL A 45 5.99 -2.91 8.57
N MET A 46 5.28 -2.65 9.68
CA MET A 46 5.63 -3.14 11.02
C MET A 46 5.02 -4.51 11.22
N TYR A 47 5.85 -5.54 11.11
CA TYR A 47 5.46 -6.94 11.38
C TYR A 47 5.42 -7.20 12.89
N SER A 48 4.42 -7.95 13.33
CA SER A 48 4.14 -8.18 14.75
C SER A 48 3.84 -9.64 15.02
N ASP A 49 4.68 -10.28 15.83
CA ASP A 49 4.49 -11.69 16.23
C ASP A 49 3.27 -11.87 17.17
N PHE A 50 2.72 -10.78 17.72
CA PHE A 50 1.65 -10.83 18.72
C PHE A 50 0.32 -11.36 18.16
N PHE A 51 0.00 -11.06 16.90
CA PHE A 51 -1.31 -11.35 16.33
C PHE A 51 -1.34 -12.60 15.44
N ASN A 52 -0.21 -13.29 15.25
CA ASN A 52 -0.07 -14.41 14.30
C ASN A 52 -0.73 -14.09 12.94
N ILE A 53 -0.50 -12.87 12.46
CA ILE A 53 -1.01 -12.39 11.18
C ILE A 53 0.05 -12.67 10.12
N ASN A 54 -0.40 -13.08 8.95
CA ASN A 54 0.45 -13.12 7.77
C ASN A 54 -0.21 -12.29 6.68
N ALA A 55 0.08 -10.99 6.68
CA ALA A 55 -0.54 -10.05 5.76
C ALA A 55 -0.39 -10.49 4.30
N LYS A 56 0.79 -11.01 3.93
CA LYS A 56 1.06 -11.52 2.58
C LYS A 56 0.06 -12.59 2.17
N LYS A 57 -0.12 -13.60 3.01
CA LYS A 57 -1.02 -14.73 2.76
C LYS A 57 -2.47 -14.26 2.71
N GLU A 58 -2.93 -13.58 3.76
CA GLU A 58 -4.35 -13.20 3.89
C GLU A 58 -4.80 -12.23 2.80
N ILE A 59 -3.98 -11.22 2.47
CA ILE A 59 -4.31 -10.26 1.42
C ILE A 59 -4.32 -10.96 0.06
N SER A 60 -3.40 -11.89 -0.18
CA SER A 60 -3.41 -12.70 -1.41
C SER A 60 -4.70 -13.51 -1.54
N GLU A 61 -5.18 -14.12 -0.45
CA GLU A 61 -6.44 -14.86 -0.41
C GLU A 61 -7.65 -13.94 -0.66
N ILE A 62 -7.67 -12.74 -0.07
CA ILE A 62 -8.75 -11.75 -0.26
C ILE A 62 -8.79 -11.27 -1.71
N PHE A 63 -7.62 -11.03 -2.33
CA PHE A 63 -7.54 -10.48 -3.68
C PHE A 63 -7.69 -11.57 -4.76
N GLY A 64 -7.57 -12.85 -4.40
CA GLY A 64 -7.54 -13.96 -5.34
C GLY A 64 -6.31 -13.97 -6.26
N LYS A 65 -5.26 -13.21 -5.91
CA LYS A 65 -3.99 -13.11 -6.65
C LYS A 65 -2.84 -12.90 -5.66
N ALA A 66 -1.62 -13.26 -6.07
CA ALA A 66 -0.44 -13.01 -5.25
C ALA A 66 -0.30 -11.52 -4.93
N TRP A 67 -0.11 -11.23 -3.65
CA TRP A 67 0.15 -9.90 -3.15
C TRP A 67 1.37 -9.92 -2.22
N SER A 68 2.18 -8.87 -2.30
CA SER A 68 3.26 -8.58 -1.35
C SER A 68 3.52 -7.08 -1.31
N PRO A 69 4.05 -6.55 -0.19
CA PRO A 69 4.56 -5.18 -0.14
C PRO A 69 5.64 -4.97 -1.21
N THR A 70 5.76 -3.73 -1.68
CA THR A 70 6.73 -3.32 -2.69
C THR A 70 8.12 -3.29 -2.06
N PRO A 71 9.10 -4.07 -2.55
CA PRO A 71 10.47 -4.03 -2.05
C PRO A 71 11.12 -2.69 -2.37
N SER A 72 12.05 -2.24 -1.53
CA SER A 72 12.69 -0.92 -1.66
C SER A 72 13.44 -0.75 -2.97
N SER A 73 13.93 -1.84 -3.58
CA SER A 73 14.55 -1.83 -4.90
C SER A 73 13.60 -1.49 -6.06
N GLN A 74 12.29 -1.56 -5.84
CA GLN A 74 11.26 -1.19 -6.81
C GLN A 74 10.63 0.18 -6.53
N LEU A 75 11.03 0.84 -5.43
CA LEU A 75 10.59 2.19 -5.11
C LEU A 75 11.37 3.21 -5.93
N HIS A 76 10.73 4.32 -6.27
CA HIS A 76 11.39 5.43 -6.95
C HIS A 76 12.52 6.00 -6.07
N PRO A 77 13.69 6.39 -6.62
CA PRO A 77 14.81 6.89 -5.84
C PRO A 77 14.41 8.00 -4.86
N VAL A 78 13.58 8.95 -5.30
CA VAL A 78 13.11 10.08 -4.47
C VAL A 78 12.34 9.68 -3.21
N ILE A 79 11.77 8.47 -3.18
CA ILE A 79 11.10 7.91 -2.00
C ILE A 79 12.13 7.48 -0.94
N LEU A 80 13.27 6.96 -1.40
CA LEU A 80 14.35 6.44 -0.56
C LEU A 80 15.25 7.58 -0.06
N ASP A 81 15.56 8.51 -0.95
CA ASP A 81 16.36 9.70 -0.66
C ASP A 81 15.80 10.89 -1.44
N PRO A 82 15.28 11.94 -0.75
CA PRO A 82 14.68 13.11 -1.41
C PRO A 82 15.66 13.91 -2.27
N LEU A 83 16.97 13.67 -2.16
CA LEU A 83 18.00 14.32 -2.98
C LEU A 83 18.42 13.48 -4.20
N SER A 84 17.92 12.25 -4.33
CA SER A 84 18.36 11.29 -5.35
C SER A 84 17.58 11.31 -6.67
N GLY A 85 16.66 12.26 -6.85
CA GLY A 85 15.88 12.40 -8.08
C GLY A 85 14.89 13.56 -8.03
N ASP A 86 14.12 13.73 -9.10
CA ASP A 86 13.04 14.71 -9.17
C ASP A 86 11.74 14.11 -8.60
N SER A 87 11.14 14.78 -7.61
CA SER A 87 9.86 14.35 -7.04
C SER A 87 8.71 14.44 -8.04
N ASP A 88 8.80 15.36 -9.01
CA ASP A 88 7.76 15.58 -9.99
C ASP A 88 7.62 14.36 -10.92
N GLU A 89 8.74 13.70 -11.26
CA GLU A 89 8.72 12.46 -12.05
C GLU A 89 7.90 11.35 -11.37
N TYR A 90 7.92 11.30 -10.03
CA TYR A 90 7.15 10.32 -9.28
C TYR A 90 5.70 10.74 -9.05
N ILE A 91 5.46 12.01 -8.70
CA ILE A 91 4.13 12.50 -8.27
C ILE A 91 3.23 12.85 -9.48
N ALA A 92 3.79 13.40 -10.56
CA ALA A 92 3.01 13.89 -11.69
C ALA A 92 2.07 12.84 -12.32
N PRO A 93 2.48 11.56 -12.50
CA PRO A 93 1.57 10.53 -13.02
C PRO A 93 0.32 10.33 -12.18
N TYR A 94 0.42 10.42 -10.85
CA TYR A 94 -0.74 10.31 -9.95
C TYR A 94 -1.67 11.51 -10.08
N LEU A 95 -1.11 12.73 -10.10
CA LEU A 95 -1.91 13.95 -10.26
C LEU A 95 -2.64 13.99 -11.60
N LEU A 96 -1.98 13.56 -12.68
CA LEU A 96 -2.58 13.50 -14.01
C LEU A 96 -3.67 12.43 -14.14
N ALA A 97 -3.60 11.36 -13.35
CA ALA A 97 -4.64 10.33 -13.32
C ALA A 97 -5.94 10.85 -12.67
N ASP A 98 -5.84 11.73 -11.67
CA ASP A 98 -6.99 12.29 -10.95
C ASP A 98 -7.74 13.39 -11.74
N ILE A 99 -7.12 14.00 -12.75
CA ILE A 99 -7.71 15.08 -13.57
C ILE A 99 -8.68 14.53 -14.64
N ARG A 100 -8.63 13.23 -14.94
CA ARG A 100 -9.43 12.58 -16.00
C ARG A 100 -10.76 12.05 -15.49
#